data_AF-A0A2M7TRN5-F1
#
_entry.id   AF-A0A2M7TRN5-F1
#
_cell.length_a   1.000
_cell.length_b   1.000
_cell.length_c   1.000
_cell.angle_alpha   90.00
_cell.angle_beta   90.00
_cell.angle_gamma   90.00
#
_symmetry.space_group_name_H-M   'P 1'
#
loop_
_entity.id
_entity.type
_entity.pdbx_description
1 polymer ?
#
loop_
_entity_poly.entity_id
_entity_poly.type
_entity_poly.pdbx_seq_one_letter_code
_entity_poly.pdbx_strand_id
1 'polypeptide(L)'
;MILTKKRIRNIKALEGLIKKGGKFFVGIKNQPKFSDVLPKIGFSKNFHSGESILPPAVFGSISLYNAEGKNKIHKDKPMETAYRTAEWHWKEWRGRYDTVEQSKLVDVPYKRYPRTFIEPPSIEITAYLMDNKEQAIISPIFELNEVNKEKIIHTINLFLEIFGECQFFTENLEEIIKLPIKRLNWRILPPGQMPWAKLREEIKPLVNVAPKGNQAVIKYRLEKINKYKPDFAAIGEGGFRGYIILGFNLRNIYTLESLYYGNATYIFGEKWEELSKKTKAEILNQNLQTDRIIHREGWDSKIDKLLQ
;
A
#
# COMPACT_ATOMS: atom_id res chain seq x y z
N MET A 1 -2.95 -5.67 30.70
CA MET A 1 -3.00 -4.20 30.86
C MET A 1 -3.46 -3.57 29.55
N ILE A 2 -4.36 -2.58 29.60
CA ILE A 2 -4.80 -1.80 28.44
C ILE A 2 -4.09 -0.45 28.48
N LEU A 3 -3.47 -0.05 27.37
CA LEU A 3 -2.83 1.24 27.18
C LEU A 3 -3.74 2.13 26.33
N THR A 4 -4.22 3.22 26.92
CA THR A 4 -5.04 4.26 26.27
C THR A 4 -4.24 5.56 26.22
N LYS A 5 -3.50 5.79 25.13
CA LYS A 5 -2.72 7.02 24.92
C LYS A 5 -2.85 7.48 23.48
N LYS A 6 -2.63 8.76 23.23
CA LYS A 6 -2.55 9.26 21.85
C LYS A 6 -1.33 8.68 21.12
N ARG A 7 -0.16 8.72 21.77
CA ARG A 7 1.12 8.16 21.30
C ARG A 7 2.05 7.88 22.48
N ILE A 8 3.04 7.03 22.24
CA ILE A 8 4.21 6.82 23.11
C ILE A 8 5.50 7.27 22.42
N ARG A 9 6.48 7.66 23.24
CA ARG A 9 7.84 8.03 22.79
C ARG A 9 8.92 7.08 23.28
N ASN A 10 8.60 6.21 24.24
CA ASN A 10 9.52 5.24 24.82
C ASN A 10 8.75 4.00 25.28
N ILE A 11 9.50 2.93 25.54
CA ILE A 11 8.98 1.62 25.97
C ILE A 11 9.01 1.41 27.49
N LYS A 12 9.21 2.47 28.29
CA LYS A 12 9.32 2.34 29.77
C LYS A 12 8.08 1.69 30.40
N ALA A 13 6.91 1.92 29.82
CA ALA A 13 5.67 1.29 30.27
C ALA A 13 5.66 -0.24 30.10
N LEU A 14 6.50 -0.79 29.19
CA LEU A 14 6.65 -2.23 29.00
C LEU A 14 7.72 -2.85 29.89
N GLU A 15 8.75 -2.10 30.29
CA GLU A 15 9.88 -2.61 31.09
C GLU A 15 9.43 -3.16 32.46
N GLY A 16 8.32 -2.67 33.01
CA GLY A 16 7.70 -3.20 34.24
C GLY A 16 6.75 -4.38 34.03
N LEU A 17 6.35 -4.68 32.78
CA LEU A 17 5.36 -5.71 32.44
C LEU A 17 6.00 -6.95 31.80
N ILE A 18 7.07 -6.74 31.03
CA ILE A 18 7.72 -7.76 30.22
C ILE A 18 9.20 -7.73 30.55
N LYS A 19 9.75 -8.89 30.93
CA LYS A 19 11.19 -9.02 31.20
C LYS A 19 11.99 -8.71 29.93
N LYS A 20 13.21 -8.17 30.09
CA LYS A 20 14.13 -7.97 28.97
C LYS A 20 14.36 -9.29 28.22
N GLY A 21 14.29 -9.27 26.89
CA GLY A 21 14.31 -10.47 26.05
C GLY A 21 12.98 -11.25 25.99
N GLY A 22 11.96 -10.82 26.72
CA GLY A 22 10.62 -11.40 26.68
C GLY A 22 9.95 -11.16 25.33
N LYS A 23 9.22 -12.17 24.85
CA LYS A 23 8.46 -12.11 23.60
C LYS A 23 7.00 -11.75 23.86
N PHE A 24 6.41 -10.95 22.98
CA PHE A 24 5.03 -10.51 23.10
C PHE A 24 4.45 -10.05 21.76
N PHE A 25 3.13 -9.98 21.70
CA PHE A 25 2.39 -9.28 20.65
C PHE A 25 1.81 -7.97 21.20
N VAL A 26 1.74 -6.95 20.35
CA VAL A 26 0.86 -5.80 20.57
C VAL A 26 -0.46 -6.13 19.91
N GLY A 27 -1.58 -5.92 20.59
CA GLY A 27 -2.86 -6.19 19.97
C GLY A 27 -4.04 -5.55 20.66
N ILE A 28 -5.24 -5.88 20.21
CA ILE A 28 -6.49 -5.54 20.87
C ILE A 28 -7.42 -6.76 20.85
N LYS A 29 -8.28 -6.88 21.87
CA LYS A 29 -9.46 -7.74 21.76
C LYS A 29 -10.47 -7.05 20.87
N ASN A 30 -11.05 -7.78 19.92
CA ASN A 30 -12.12 -7.28 19.09
C ASN A 30 -13.35 -7.00 19.98
N GLN A 31 -13.87 -5.78 19.87
CA GLN A 31 -14.98 -5.30 20.66
C GLN A 31 -15.97 -4.60 19.71
N PRO A 32 -17.27 -4.52 20.06
CA PRO A 32 -18.28 -3.88 19.22
C PRO A 32 -17.92 -2.46 18.78
N LYS A 33 -17.16 -1.72 19.59
CA LYS A 33 -16.67 -0.36 19.27
C LYS A 33 -15.74 -0.29 18.05
N PHE A 34 -15.20 -1.41 17.58
CA PHE A 34 -14.31 -1.48 16.43
C PHE A 34 -15.02 -1.94 15.14
N SER A 35 -16.34 -2.20 15.18
CA SER A 35 -17.12 -2.69 14.04
C SER A 35 -16.98 -1.83 12.77
N ASP A 36 -16.85 -0.51 12.92
CA ASP A 36 -16.66 0.42 11.81
C ASP A 36 -15.21 0.54 11.33
N VAL A 37 -14.25 0.12 12.17
CA VAL A 37 -12.81 0.26 11.91
C VAL A 37 -12.30 -0.94 11.11
N LEU A 38 -12.73 -2.17 11.44
CA LEU A 38 -12.23 -3.38 10.78
C LEU A 38 -12.48 -3.41 9.26
N PRO A 39 -13.67 -3.04 8.76
CA PRO A 39 -13.89 -2.95 7.32
C PRO A 39 -13.05 -1.87 6.65
N LYS A 40 -12.72 -0.77 7.36
CA LYS A 40 -11.84 0.29 6.83
C LYS A 40 -10.39 -0.16 6.73
N ILE A 41 -9.95 -1.07 7.61
CA ILE A 41 -8.63 -1.71 7.50
C ILE A 41 -8.62 -2.63 6.28
N GLY A 42 -9.72 -3.34 6.02
CA GLY A 42 -9.87 -4.29 4.92
C GLY A 42 -10.03 -5.75 5.37
N PHE A 43 -10.33 -5.99 6.66
CA PHE A 43 -10.67 -7.33 7.13
C PHE A 43 -12.00 -7.79 6.53
N SER A 44 -12.14 -9.11 6.37
CA SER A 44 -13.38 -9.69 5.90
C SER A 44 -14.50 -9.51 6.92
N LYS A 45 -15.76 -9.45 6.45
CA LYS A 45 -16.93 -9.38 7.35
C LYS A 45 -17.03 -10.61 8.25
N ASN A 46 -16.68 -11.76 7.70
CA ASN A 46 -16.64 -13.03 8.41
C ASN A 46 -15.23 -13.17 8.99
N PHE A 47 -14.97 -12.59 10.15
CA PHE A 47 -13.63 -12.61 10.77
C PHE A 47 -13.03 -14.02 10.78
N HIS A 48 -11.98 -14.25 9.98
CA HIS A 48 -11.28 -15.53 9.92
C HIS A 48 -9.90 -15.42 10.59
N SER A 49 -9.60 -16.36 11.48
CA SER A 49 -8.27 -16.45 12.10
C SER A 49 -7.20 -16.68 11.03
N GLY A 50 -6.10 -15.95 11.10
CA GLY A 50 -4.99 -16.00 10.14
C GLY A 50 -5.09 -14.98 9.02
N GLU A 51 -6.21 -14.24 8.89
CA GLU A 51 -6.28 -13.11 7.97
C GLU A 51 -5.29 -12.03 8.38
N SER A 52 -4.38 -11.66 7.48
CA SER A 52 -3.38 -10.64 7.73
C SER A 52 -3.43 -9.55 6.66
N ILE A 53 -3.26 -8.32 7.09
CA ILE A 53 -3.38 -7.15 6.23
C ILE A 53 -2.44 -6.05 6.68
N LEU A 54 -1.81 -5.38 5.73
CA LEU A 54 -1.09 -4.14 5.99
C LEU A 54 -2.10 -3.01 6.21
N PRO A 55 -2.13 -2.32 7.36
CA PRO A 55 -3.08 -1.24 7.58
C PRO A 55 -2.97 -0.13 6.52
N PRO A 56 -4.09 0.35 5.96
CA PRO A 56 -4.08 1.42 4.97
C PRO A 56 -3.64 2.77 5.55
N ALA A 57 -3.12 3.64 4.70
CA ALA A 57 -2.62 4.97 5.06
C ALA A 57 -3.68 5.99 5.55
N VAL A 58 -4.96 5.59 5.62
CA VAL A 58 -6.11 6.50 5.80
C VAL A 58 -6.34 6.95 7.24
N PHE A 59 -5.81 6.24 8.23
CA PHE A 59 -6.08 6.52 9.65
C PHE A 59 -5.29 7.70 10.21
N GLY A 60 -4.09 7.97 9.67
CA GLY A 60 -3.25 9.06 10.14
C GLY A 60 -1.80 8.95 9.70
N SER A 61 -0.95 9.79 10.27
CA SER A 61 0.46 9.90 9.87
C SER A 61 1.29 8.65 10.18
N ILE A 62 0.96 7.90 11.22
CA ILE A 62 1.70 6.67 11.58
C ILE A 62 1.32 5.56 10.61
N SER A 63 0.04 5.46 10.27
CA SER A 63 -0.49 4.52 9.28
C SER A 63 0.03 4.84 7.89
N LEU A 64 0.10 6.13 7.52
CA LEU A 64 0.75 6.58 6.29
C LEU A 64 2.23 6.19 6.26
N TYR A 65 2.97 6.42 7.34
CA TYR A 65 4.37 6.00 7.44
C TYR A 65 4.52 4.47 7.38
N ASN A 66 3.60 3.73 8.01
CA ASN A 66 3.61 2.27 8.01
C ASN A 66 3.38 1.68 6.62
N ALA A 67 2.48 2.28 5.83
CA ALA A 67 2.13 1.80 4.50
C ALA A 67 3.07 2.34 3.42
N GLU A 68 3.33 3.65 3.36
CA GLU A 68 4.01 4.30 2.22
C GLU A 68 5.41 4.82 2.55
N GLY A 69 5.85 4.75 3.80
CA GLY A 69 7.12 5.32 4.23
C GLY A 69 7.03 6.83 4.38
N LYS A 70 8.17 7.51 4.40
CA LYS A 70 8.21 8.98 4.53
C LYS A 70 9.40 9.58 3.82
N ASN A 71 9.31 10.86 3.49
CA ASN A 71 10.41 11.60 2.90
C ASN A 71 11.06 12.51 3.94
N LYS A 72 12.37 12.35 4.16
CA LYS A 72 13.20 13.31 4.89
C LYS A 72 13.59 14.44 3.94
N ILE A 73 13.12 15.65 4.23
CA ILE A 73 13.40 16.85 3.43
C ILE A 73 14.70 17.50 3.92
N HIS A 74 15.66 17.69 3.02
CA HIS A 74 16.95 18.33 3.29
C HIS A 74 16.88 19.82 2.94
N LYS A 75 16.38 20.63 3.88
CA LYS A 75 16.25 22.09 3.71
C LYS A 75 17.59 22.82 3.73
N ASP A 76 18.64 22.14 4.18
CA ASP A 76 20.05 22.56 4.20
C ASP A 76 20.72 22.53 2.83
N LYS A 77 20.09 21.89 1.82
CA LYS A 77 20.66 21.72 0.47
C LYS A 77 19.97 22.63 -0.56
N PRO A 78 20.67 23.01 -1.65
CA PRO A 78 20.06 23.77 -2.73
C PRO A 78 18.92 22.99 -3.39
N MET A 79 17.92 23.72 -3.89
CA MET A 79 16.73 23.11 -4.50
C MET A 79 17.08 22.42 -5.84
N GLU A 80 16.59 21.20 -6.00
CA GLU A 80 16.67 20.43 -7.25
C GLU A 80 15.48 20.74 -8.17
N THR A 81 15.67 20.54 -9.47
CA THR A 81 14.55 20.51 -10.43
C THR A 81 13.88 19.15 -10.38
N ALA A 82 12.57 19.13 -10.16
CA ALA A 82 11.72 17.96 -10.24
C ALA A 82 10.61 18.19 -11.28
N TYR A 83 9.94 17.13 -11.71
CA TYR A 83 8.92 17.18 -12.76
C TYR A 83 7.59 16.61 -12.29
N ARG A 84 6.50 17.16 -12.82
CA ARG A 84 5.14 16.66 -12.64
C ARG A 84 4.42 16.51 -13.97
N THR A 85 3.83 15.35 -14.22
CA THR A 85 2.99 15.15 -15.40
C THR A 85 1.61 15.79 -15.19
N ALA A 86 1.16 16.59 -16.14
CA ALA A 86 -0.14 17.25 -16.13
C ALA A 86 -0.81 17.14 -17.51
N GLU A 87 -2.14 17.15 -17.54
CA GLU A 87 -2.89 17.25 -18.79
C GLU A 87 -3.03 18.73 -19.19
N TRP A 88 -2.36 19.09 -20.28
CA TRP A 88 -2.43 20.41 -20.89
C TRP A 88 -3.54 20.43 -21.94
N HIS A 89 -4.42 21.42 -21.86
CA HIS A 89 -5.53 21.61 -22.79
C HIS A 89 -5.29 22.86 -23.63
N TRP A 90 -5.59 22.80 -24.94
CA TRP A 90 -5.58 23.96 -25.83
C TRP A 90 -6.68 23.83 -26.89
N LYS A 91 -6.99 24.94 -27.56
CA LYS A 91 -7.92 24.95 -28.69
C LYS A 91 -7.13 24.99 -30.00
N GLU A 92 -7.35 24.01 -30.85
CA GLU A 92 -6.81 23.96 -32.21
C GLU A 92 -7.88 24.49 -33.17
N TRP A 93 -7.54 25.49 -33.99
CA TRP A 93 -8.44 26.00 -35.03
C TRP A 93 -8.56 24.98 -36.16
N ARG A 94 -9.79 24.60 -36.53
CA ARG A 94 -10.10 23.72 -37.67
C ARG A 94 -11.01 24.41 -38.68
N GLY A 95 -10.76 25.69 -38.92
CA GLY A 95 -11.52 26.53 -39.83
C GLY A 95 -11.67 27.94 -39.28
N ARG A 96 -12.36 28.81 -40.02
CA ARG A 96 -12.54 30.22 -39.64
C ARG A 96 -13.34 30.42 -38.34
N TYR A 97 -14.26 29.52 -38.05
CA TYR A 97 -15.16 29.60 -36.89
C TYR A 97 -15.23 28.28 -36.11
N ASP A 98 -14.33 27.34 -36.38
CA ASP A 98 -14.34 26.03 -35.74
C ASP A 98 -13.06 25.83 -34.92
N THR A 99 -13.23 25.37 -33.69
CA THR A 99 -12.14 25.04 -32.78
C THR A 99 -12.39 23.70 -32.15
N VAL A 100 -11.38 22.84 -32.18
CA VAL A 100 -11.40 21.54 -31.49
C VAL A 100 -10.58 21.65 -30.23
N GLU A 101 -11.15 21.22 -29.09
CA GLU A 101 -10.37 21.06 -27.86
C GLU A 101 -9.41 19.89 -28.01
N GLN A 102 -8.14 20.17 -27.77
CA GLN A 102 -7.06 19.19 -27.77
C GLN A 102 -6.50 19.10 -26.36
N SER A 103 -6.03 17.92 -25.97
CA SER A 103 -5.27 17.73 -24.75
C SER A 103 -4.04 16.85 -24.97
N LYS A 104 -3.02 17.07 -24.15
CA LYS A 104 -1.78 16.26 -24.14
C LYS A 104 -1.21 16.21 -22.74
N LEU A 105 -0.61 15.08 -22.39
CA LEU A 105 0.19 14.95 -21.17
C LEU A 105 1.56 15.60 -21.36
N VAL A 106 1.93 16.49 -20.45
CA VAL A 106 3.22 17.22 -20.46
C VAL A 106 3.90 17.14 -19.09
N ASP A 107 5.23 17.11 -19.08
CA ASP A 107 6.03 17.16 -17.86
C ASP A 107 6.39 18.60 -17.51
N VAL A 108 5.86 19.09 -16.38
CA VAL A 108 6.04 20.47 -15.90
C VAL A 108 7.17 20.50 -14.85
N PRO A 109 8.29 21.22 -15.11
CA PRO A 109 9.38 21.36 -14.14
C PRO A 109 8.97 22.26 -12.97
N TYR A 110 9.48 21.96 -11.77
CA TYR A 110 9.36 22.80 -10.57
C TYR A 110 10.58 22.62 -9.66
N LYS A 111 10.88 23.61 -8.82
CA LYS A 111 11.98 23.52 -7.84
C LYS A 111 11.47 22.91 -6.53
N ARG A 112 12.27 22.03 -5.91
CA ARG A 112 12.00 21.49 -4.56
C ARG A 112 13.29 21.24 -3.79
N TYR A 113 13.22 21.19 -2.47
CA TYR A 113 14.34 20.69 -1.66
C TYR A 113 14.58 19.20 -1.91
N PRO A 114 15.84 18.74 -1.95
CA PRO A 114 16.17 17.32 -2.05
C PRO A 114 15.51 16.50 -0.94
N ARG A 115 15.13 15.27 -1.25
CA ARG A 115 14.43 14.37 -0.32
C ARG A 115 15.11 13.01 -0.30
N THR A 116 15.30 12.44 0.89
CA THR A 116 15.65 11.02 1.06
C THR A 116 14.41 10.26 1.48
N PHE A 117 14.06 9.23 0.70
CA PHE A 117 12.99 8.32 1.05
C PHE A 117 13.43 7.42 2.20
N ILE A 118 12.59 7.29 3.20
CA ILE A 118 12.72 6.36 4.32
C ILE A 118 11.65 5.30 4.13
N GLU A 119 12.08 4.05 4.06
CA GLU A 119 11.21 2.92 3.79
C GLU A 119 10.13 2.72 4.86
N PRO A 120 8.94 2.24 4.47
CA PRO A 120 7.88 1.92 5.41
C PRO A 120 8.25 0.75 6.32
N PRO A 121 7.98 0.83 7.63
CA PRO A 121 8.08 -0.32 8.53
C PRO A 121 7.21 -1.52 8.10
N SER A 122 6.13 -1.27 7.34
CA SER A 122 5.28 -2.29 6.72
C SER A 122 4.78 -3.36 7.71
N ILE A 123 4.35 -2.93 8.90
CA ILE A 123 3.81 -3.82 9.93
C ILE A 123 2.40 -4.24 9.53
N GLU A 124 2.22 -5.52 9.22
CA GLU A 124 0.91 -6.15 9.04
C GLU A 124 0.27 -6.45 10.40
N ILE A 125 -1.06 -6.46 10.44
CA ILE A 125 -1.84 -6.91 11.59
C ILE A 125 -2.66 -8.13 11.21
N THR A 126 -2.79 -9.06 12.14
CA THR A 126 -3.39 -10.37 11.90
C THR A 126 -4.59 -10.58 12.82
N ALA A 127 -5.69 -11.06 12.24
CA ALA A 127 -6.86 -11.55 12.95
C ALA A 127 -6.54 -12.89 13.60
N TYR A 128 -6.82 -13.02 14.89
CA TYR A 128 -6.60 -14.23 15.67
C TYR A 128 -7.85 -14.56 16.48
N LEU A 129 -8.23 -15.83 16.50
CA LEU A 129 -9.27 -16.35 17.37
C LEU A 129 -8.61 -17.06 18.55
N MET A 130 -8.86 -16.55 19.75
CA MET A 130 -8.38 -17.13 21.01
C MET A 130 -9.18 -18.38 21.38
N ASP A 131 -8.63 -19.22 22.27
CA ASP A 131 -9.25 -20.49 22.71
C ASP A 131 -10.63 -20.30 23.34
N ASN A 132 -10.83 -19.17 24.03
CA ASN A 132 -12.10 -18.76 24.62
C ASN A 132 -13.12 -18.22 23.59
N LYS A 133 -12.84 -18.37 22.29
CA LYS A 133 -13.61 -17.83 21.16
C LYS A 133 -13.67 -16.31 21.09
N GLU A 134 -12.84 -15.60 21.86
CA GLU A 134 -12.67 -14.16 21.67
C GLU A 134 -11.81 -13.88 20.44
N GLN A 135 -12.20 -12.87 19.68
CA GLN A 135 -11.44 -12.41 18.52
C GLN A 135 -10.44 -11.35 18.97
N ALA A 136 -9.26 -11.34 18.38
CA ALA A 136 -8.21 -10.37 18.64
C ALA A 136 -7.48 -9.99 17.37
N ILE A 137 -6.93 -8.78 17.36
CA ILE A 137 -6.08 -8.30 16.28
C ILE A 137 -4.71 -8.04 16.86
N ILE A 138 -3.71 -8.68 16.27
CA ILE A 138 -2.37 -8.74 16.82
C ILE A 138 -1.34 -8.29 15.78
N SER A 139 -0.23 -7.74 16.27
CA SER A 139 0.97 -7.45 15.50
C SER A 139 1.77 -8.73 15.22
N PRO A 140 2.91 -8.65 14.50
CA PRO A 140 3.94 -9.67 14.56
C PRO A 140 4.52 -9.79 15.97
N ILE A 141 5.21 -10.89 16.23
CA ILE A 141 5.89 -11.09 17.51
C ILE A 141 7.07 -10.13 17.65
N PHE A 142 7.22 -9.55 18.84
CA PHE A 142 8.35 -8.72 19.21
C PHE A 142 9.10 -9.32 20.37
N GLU A 143 10.40 -9.08 20.38
CA GLU A 143 11.26 -9.33 21.53
C GLU A 143 11.69 -7.99 22.13
N LEU A 144 11.55 -7.86 23.45
CA LEU A 144 11.90 -6.63 24.16
C LEU A 144 13.43 -6.46 24.26
N ASN A 145 14.01 -5.78 23.28
CA ASN A 145 15.42 -5.41 23.22
C ASN A 145 15.63 -4.04 22.55
N GLU A 146 16.84 -3.48 22.64
CA GLU A 146 17.13 -2.15 22.09
C GLU A 146 17.08 -2.12 20.56
N VAL A 147 17.34 -3.24 19.88
CA VAL A 147 17.28 -3.34 18.41
C VAL A 147 15.84 -3.17 17.91
N ASN A 148 14.87 -3.79 18.58
CA ASN A 148 13.46 -3.74 18.19
C ASN A 148 12.73 -2.49 18.70
N LYS A 149 13.38 -1.65 19.51
CA LYS A 149 12.77 -0.53 20.23
C LYS A 149 11.99 0.42 19.33
N GLU A 150 12.58 0.86 18.22
CA GLU A 150 11.89 1.77 17.29
C GLU A 150 10.68 1.09 16.63
N LYS A 151 10.81 -0.18 16.26
CA LYS A 151 9.75 -0.98 15.63
C LYS A 151 8.59 -1.24 16.60
N ILE A 152 8.89 -1.50 17.88
CA ILE A 152 7.91 -1.64 18.96
C ILE A 152 7.16 -0.32 19.18
N ILE A 153 7.89 0.81 19.29
CA ILE A 153 7.28 2.14 19.45
C ILE A 153 6.36 2.46 18.27
N HIS A 154 6.82 2.20 17.04
CA HIS A 154 6.01 2.39 15.84
C HIS A 154 4.76 1.52 15.86
N THR A 155 4.88 0.24 16.19
CA THR A 155 3.74 -0.69 16.26
C THR A 155 2.72 -0.25 17.31
N ILE A 156 3.15 0.12 18.51
CA ILE A 156 2.23 0.60 19.55
C ILE A 156 1.52 1.87 19.07
N ASN A 157 2.26 2.82 18.49
CA ASN A 157 1.65 4.04 17.93
C ASN A 157 0.70 3.77 16.77
N LEU A 158 0.93 2.71 15.99
CA LEU A 158 0.04 2.27 14.93
C LEU A 158 -1.29 1.77 15.51
N PHE A 159 -1.24 0.90 16.53
CA PHE A 159 -2.45 0.45 17.23
C PHE A 159 -3.21 1.59 17.91
N LEU A 160 -2.49 2.50 18.57
CA LEU A 160 -3.10 3.67 19.20
C LEU A 160 -3.74 4.63 18.17
N GLU A 161 -3.16 4.78 16.97
CA GLU A 161 -3.74 5.62 15.91
C GLU A 161 -4.98 4.99 15.28
N ILE A 162 -5.00 3.65 15.12
CA ILE A 162 -6.12 2.94 14.48
C ILE A 162 -7.27 2.68 15.47
N PHE A 163 -6.95 2.25 16.69
CA PHE A 163 -7.93 1.75 17.66
C PHE A 163 -8.09 2.64 18.90
N GLY A 164 -7.20 3.61 19.13
CA GLY A 164 -7.17 4.43 20.34
C GLY A 164 -6.65 3.72 21.59
N GLU A 165 -6.44 2.41 21.52
CA GLU A 165 -5.93 1.59 22.62
C GLU A 165 -5.12 0.39 22.12
N CYS A 166 -4.30 -0.20 23.00
CA CYS A 166 -3.64 -1.47 22.75
C CYS A 166 -3.42 -2.26 24.04
N GLN A 167 -3.13 -3.54 23.89
CA GLN A 167 -2.84 -4.52 24.93
C GLN A 167 -1.59 -5.32 24.53
N PHE A 168 -0.99 -6.01 25.50
CA PHE A 168 0.18 -6.84 25.29
C PHE A 168 -0.15 -8.28 25.62
N PHE A 169 0.08 -9.19 24.66
CA PHE A 169 -0.17 -10.62 24.82
C PHE A 169 1.17 -11.35 24.95
N THR A 170 1.33 -12.13 26.02
CA THR A 170 2.53 -12.93 26.30
C THR A 170 2.26 -14.43 26.36
N GLU A 171 0.99 -14.83 26.29
CA GLU A 171 0.51 -16.21 26.31
C GLU A 171 0.23 -16.70 24.87
N ASN A 172 0.14 -18.02 24.69
CA ASN A 172 -0.18 -18.69 23.41
C ASN A 172 0.70 -18.29 22.21
N LEU A 173 1.95 -17.88 22.47
CA LEU A 173 2.84 -17.39 21.43
C LEU A 173 3.11 -18.44 20.34
N GLU A 174 3.33 -19.69 20.72
CA GLU A 174 3.67 -20.76 19.78
C GLU A 174 2.54 -21.10 18.81
N GLU A 175 1.30 -21.11 19.30
CA GLU A 175 0.12 -21.38 18.48
C GLU A 175 -0.12 -20.27 17.46
N ILE A 176 0.02 -19.01 17.90
CA ILE A 176 -0.09 -17.83 17.04
C ILE A 176 0.99 -17.85 15.95
N ILE A 177 2.22 -18.25 16.28
CA ILE A 177 3.33 -18.33 15.31
C ILE A 177 3.06 -19.40 14.24
N LYS A 178 2.41 -20.52 14.58
CA LYS A 178 2.12 -21.63 13.66
C LYS A 178 0.88 -21.40 12.81
N LEU A 179 0.14 -20.31 13.03
CA LEU A 179 -1.10 -20.00 12.33
C LEU A 179 -0.84 -19.82 10.82
N PRO A 180 -1.57 -20.53 9.92
CA PRO A 180 -1.47 -20.28 8.49
C PRO A 180 -1.97 -18.87 8.16
N ILE A 181 -1.10 -18.05 7.60
CA ILE A 181 -1.41 -16.66 7.27
C ILE A 181 -2.07 -16.58 5.88
N LYS A 182 -3.26 -15.97 5.83
CA LYS A 182 -3.94 -15.58 4.60
C LYS A 182 -3.85 -14.07 4.43
N ARG A 183 -3.02 -13.60 3.50
CA ARG A 183 -2.89 -12.16 3.23
C ARG A 183 -4.07 -11.64 2.42
N LEU A 184 -4.70 -10.57 2.90
CA LEU A 184 -5.83 -9.90 2.23
C LEU A 184 -5.39 -8.64 1.46
N ASN A 185 -4.11 -8.53 1.15
CA ASN A 185 -3.52 -7.35 0.49
C ASN A 185 -4.00 -7.14 -0.96
N TRP A 186 -4.69 -8.11 -1.56
CA TRP A 186 -5.09 -8.07 -2.95
C TRP A 186 -6.48 -8.66 -3.17
N ARG A 187 -7.28 -7.98 -4.00
CA ARG A 187 -8.55 -8.45 -4.52
C ARG A 187 -8.40 -8.80 -5.99
N ILE A 188 -8.31 -10.09 -6.29
CA ILE A 188 -8.27 -10.59 -7.68
C ILE A 188 -9.66 -10.36 -8.30
N LEU A 189 -9.70 -9.71 -9.47
CA LEU A 189 -10.93 -9.50 -10.23
C LEU A 189 -11.32 -10.79 -10.96
N PRO A 190 -12.61 -10.96 -11.35
CA PRO A 190 -13.09 -12.21 -11.94
C PRO A 190 -12.20 -12.68 -13.11
N PRO A 191 -11.96 -14.00 -13.22
CA PRO A 191 -11.05 -14.55 -14.23
C PRO A 191 -11.59 -14.30 -15.64
N GLY A 192 -10.66 -14.09 -16.57
CA GLY A 192 -10.94 -13.83 -17.98
C GLY A 192 -10.42 -12.46 -18.44
N GLN A 193 -10.26 -12.30 -19.76
CA GLN A 193 -9.85 -11.02 -20.33
C GLN A 193 -10.80 -9.92 -19.89
N MET A 194 -10.23 -8.83 -19.37
CA MET A 194 -10.99 -7.67 -18.93
C MET A 194 -10.74 -6.49 -19.86
N PRO A 195 -11.64 -6.25 -20.84
CA PRO A 195 -11.56 -5.07 -21.69
C PRO A 195 -11.55 -3.80 -20.87
N TRP A 196 -10.91 -2.76 -21.41
CA TRP A 196 -10.74 -1.48 -20.71
C TRP A 196 -12.04 -0.92 -20.15
N ALA A 197 -13.15 -1.01 -20.89
CA ALA A 197 -14.46 -0.55 -20.43
C ALA A 197 -14.91 -1.20 -19.10
N LYS A 198 -14.64 -2.49 -18.91
CA LYS A 198 -14.96 -3.21 -17.67
C LYS A 198 -13.99 -2.83 -16.55
N LEU A 199 -12.68 -2.89 -16.82
CA LEU A 199 -11.66 -2.52 -15.82
C LEU A 199 -11.89 -1.09 -15.32
N ARG A 200 -12.19 -0.16 -16.23
CA ARG A 200 -12.44 1.25 -15.94
C ARG A 200 -13.56 1.43 -14.93
N GLU A 201 -14.67 0.70 -15.04
CA GLU A 201 -15.78 0.81 -14.08
C GLU A 201 -15.42 0.22 -12.72
N GLU A 202 -14.69 -0.91 -12.68
CA GLU A 202 -14.21 -1.52 -11.43
C GLU A 202 -13.28 -0.58 -10.62
N ILE A 203 -12.39 0.14 -11.31
CA ILE A 203 -11.37 0.99 -10.67
C ILE A 203 -11.84 2.42 -10.46
N LYS A 204 -12.99 2.80 -11.03
CA LYS A 204 -13.56 4.15 -10.97
C LYS A 204 -13.63 4.72 -9.55
N PRO A 205 -14.04 3.95 -8.52
CA PRO A 205 -14.03 4.45 -7.14
C PRO A 205 -12.63 4.83 -6.65
N LEU A 206 -11.59 4.10 -7.08
CA LEU A 206 -10.20 4.37 -6.71
C LEU A 206 -9.66 5.60 -7.43
N VAL A 207 -9.96 5.73 -8.73
CA VAL A 207 -9.53 6.86 -9.55
C VAL A 207 -10.20 8.17 -9.10
N ASN A 208 -11.48 8.12 -8.71
CA ASN A 208 -12.23 9.30 -8.28
C ASN A 208 -11.70 9.93 -6.98
N VAL A 209 -10.95 9.18 -6.16
CA VAL A 209 -10.28 9.71 -4.97
C VAL A 209 -9.09 10.58 -5.35
N ALA A 210 -8.48 10.37 -6.52
CA ALA A 210 -7.36 11.17 -6.98
C ALA A 210 -7.81 12.59 -7.42
N PRO A 211 -6.94 13.62 -7.28
CA PRO A 211 -7.22 14.96 -7.77
C PRO A 211 -7.59 14.97 -9.25
N LYS A 212 -8.56 15.81 -9.66
CA LYS A 212 -9.13 15.83 -11.03
C LYS A 212 -8.06 15.82 -12.13
N GLY A 213 -7.02 16.67 -12.01
CA GLY A 213 -5.94 16.75 -12.99
C GLY A 213 -5.07 15.49 -13.13
N ASN A 214 -5.09 14.60 -12.14
CA ASN A 214 -4.35 13.34 -12.17
C ASN A 214 -5.19 12.18 -12.74
N GLN A 215 -6.51 12.30 -12.71
CA GLN A 215 -7.40 11.21 -13.11
C GLN A 215 -7.22 10.83 -14.58
N ALA A 216 -7.00 11.80 -15.46
CA ALA A 216 -6.73 11.55 -16.87
C ALA A 216 -5.41 10.80 -17.08
N VAL A 217 -4.35 11.21 -16.37
CA VAL A 217 -3.03 10.54 -16.40
C VAL A 217 -3.16 9.09 -15.93
N ILE A 218 -3.86 8.85 -14.81
CA ILE A 218 -4.07 7.50 -14.26
C ILE A 218 -4.81 6.62 -15.26
N LYS A 219 -5.91 7.13 -15.85
CA LYS A 219 -6.70 6.41 -16.86
C LYS A 219 -5.86 6.07 -18.08
N TYR A 220 -5.11 7.05 -18.60
CA TYR A 220 -4.23 6.86 -19.75
C TYR A 220 -3.22 5.73 -19.50
N ARG A 221 -2.56 5.71 -18.34
CA ARG A 221 -1.55 4.68 -18.03
C ARG A 221 -2.16 3.28 -17.94
N LEU A 222 -3.30 3.15 -17.26
CA LEU A 222 -3.97 1.86 -17.13
C LEU A 222 -4.54 1.39 -18.47
N GLU A 223 -5.13 2.27 -19.27
CA GLU A 223 -5.62 1.97 -20.61
C GLU A 223 -4.48 1.51 -21.54
N LYS A 224 -3.33 2.19 -21.47
CA LYS A 224 -2.14 1.86 -22.24
C LYS A 224 -1.64 0.45 -21.94
N ILE A 225 -1.54 0.07 -20.67
CA ILE A 225 -1.15 -1.29 -20.28
C ILE A 225 -2.25 -2.30 -20.69
N ASN A 226 -3.52 -1.96 -20.46
CA ASN A 226 -4.66 -2.84 -20.75
C ASN A 226 -4.84 -3.12 -22.25
N LYS A 227 -4.32 -2.27 -23.13
CA LYS A 227 -4.31 -2.48 -24.60
C LYS A 227 -3.63 -3.81 -24.98
N TYR A 228 -2.70 -4.28 -24.16
CA TYR A 228 -1.98 -5.55 -24.35
C TYR A 228 -2.75 -6.79 -23.88
N LYS A 229 -4.03 -6.64 -23.50
CA LYS A 229 -4.95 -7.73 -23.13
C LYS A 229 -4.40 -8.61 -21.99
N PRO A 230 -4.27 -8.05 -20.77
CA PRO A 230 -3.88 -8.85 -19.62
C PRO A 230 -4.88 -9.99 -19.37
N ASP A 231 -4.35 -11.11 -18.88
CA ASP A 231 -5.11 -12.33 -18.59
C ASP A 231 -5.97 -12.18 -17.32
N PHE A 232 -5.52 -11.34 -16.39
CA PHE A 232 -6.28 -10.96 -15.20
C PHE A 232 -5.84 -9.59 -14.69
N ALA A 233 -6.63 -9.05 -13.76
CA ALA A 233 -6.26 -7.89 -12.98
C ALA A 233 -6.52 -8.12 -11.49
N ALA A 234 -5.74 -7.46 -10.63
CA ALA A 234 -5.96 -7.44 -9.19
C ALA A 234 -5.86 -6.02 -8.66
N ILE A 235 -6.69 -5.71 -7.66
CA ILE A 235 -6.71 -4.42 -6.98
C ILE A 235 -6.03 -4.58 -5.63
N GLY A 236 -5.11 -3.67 -5.31
CA GLY A 236 -4.50 -3.65 -4.00
C GLY A 236 -5.47 -3.18 -2.91
N GLU A 237 -5.40 -3.87 -1.78
CA GLU A 237 -6.17 -3.61 -0.56
C GLU A 237 -5.22 -3.27 0.58
N GLY A 238 -5.74 -2.74 1.69
CA GLY A 238 -4.91 -2.34 2.83
C GLY A 238 -3.81 -1.34 2.44
N GLY A 239 -2.56 -1.63 2.80
CA GLY A 239 -1.39 -0.82 2.45
C GLY A 239 -0.90 -0.94 1.00
N PHE A 240 -1.56 -1.75 0.18
CA PHE A 240 -1.43 -1.73 -1.29
C PHE A 240 -2.59 -1.02 -1.96
N ARG A 241 -3.50 -0.39 -1.20
CA ARG A 241 -4.57 0.43 -1.77
C ARG A 241 -3.98 1.48 -2.70
N GLY A 242 -4.61 1.66 -3.86
CA GLY A 242 -4.10 2.58 -4.89
C GLY A 242 -3.03 1.97 -5.79
N TYR A 243 -2.83 0.65 -5.75
CA TYR A 243 -2.09 -0.08 -6.76
C TYR A 243 -3.00 -1.05 -7.52
N ILE A 244 -2.73 -1.22 -8.81
CA ILE A 244 -3.45 -2.14 -9.70
C ILE A 244 -2.45 -3.04 -10.37
N ILE A 245 -2.75 -4.33 -10.39
CA ILE A 245 -1.95 -5.34 -11.08
C ILE A 245 -2.65 -5.77 -12.35
N LEU A 246 -1.88 -5.85 -13.43
CA LEU A 246 -2.29 -6.41 -14.71
C LEU A 246 -1.28 -7.49 -15.06
N GLY A 247 -1.75 -8.73 -15.17
CA GLY A 247 -0.91 -9.90 -15.37
C GLY A 247 -0.97 -10.45 -16.78
N PHE A 248 0.19 -10.85 -17.30
CA PHE A 248 0.39 -11.42 -18.63
C PHE A 248 1.06 -12.79 -18.44
N ASN A 249 0.24 -13.82 -18.22
CA ASN A 249 0.66 -15.16 -17.79
C ASN A 249 1.59 -15.83 -18.79
N LEU A 250 1.28 -15.75 -20.09
CA LEU A 250 2.11 -16.34 -21.15
C LEU A 250 3.50 -15.72 -21.23
N ARG A 251 3.61 -14.44 -20.86
CA ARG A 251 4.87 -13.69 -20.85
C ARG A 251 5.57 -13.74 -19.49
N ASN A 252 4.89 -14.25 -18.47
CA ASN A 252 5.32 -14.21 -17.08
C ASN A 252 5.70 -12.77 -16.64
N ILE A 253 4.88 -11.79 -17.04
CA ILE A 253 5.05 -10.38 -16.72
C ILE A 253 3.84 -9.90 -15.92
N TYR A 254 4.10 -9.23 -14.80
CA TYR A 254 3.06 -8.64 -13.96
C TYR A 254 3.39 -7.17 -13.72
N THR A 255 2.52 -6.29 -14.20
CA THR A 255 2.70 -4.85 -14.01
C THR A 255 1.93 -4.42 -12.79
N LEU A 256 2.60 -3.77 -11.84
CA LEU A 256 2.00 -3.12 -10.68
C LEU A 256 2.01 -1.60 -10.92
N GLU A 257 0.88 -1.09 -11.35
CA GLU A 257 0.68 0.32 -11.66
C GLU A 257 0.15 1.07 -10.43
N SER A 258 0.85 2.15 -10.05
CA SER A 258 0.44 3.01 -8.95
C SER A 258 -0.51 4.11 -9.42
N LEU A 259 -1.61 4.32 -8.72
CA LEU A 259 -2.53 5.45 -8.95
C LEU A 259 -2.01 6.75 -8.34
N TYR A 260 -0.96 6.69 -7.52
CA TYR A 260 -0.41 7.86 -6.86
C TYR A 260 0.56 8.61 -7.75
N TYR A 261 0.50 9.93 -7.66
CA TYR A 261 1.42 10.82 -8.35
C TYR A 261 2.84 10.72 -7.76
N GLY A 262 3.85 10.72 -8.64
CA GLY A 262 5.27 10.66 -8.25
C GLY A 262 5.79 9.24 -7.98
N ASN A 263 4.99 8.22 -8.23
CA ASN A 263 5.39 6.81 -8.18
C ASN A 263 5.84 6.29 -9.56
N ALA A 264 5.96 4.97 -9.67
CA ALA A 264 6.41 4.26 -10.88
C ALA A 264 5.49 3.07 -11.16
N THR A 265 5.60 2.52 -12.37
CA THR A 265 5.11 1.18 -12.68
C THR A 265 6.21 0.19 -12.32
N TYR A 266 5.88 -0.81 -11.51
CA TYR A 266 6.80 -1.88 -11.15
C TYR A 266 6.51 -3.11 -11.99
N ILE A 267 7.56 -3.74 -12.50
CA ILE A 267 7.45 -4.94 -13.32
C ILE A 267 7.98 -6.12 -12.51
N PHE A 268 7.20 -7.19 -12.45
CA PHE A 268 7.63 -8.43 -11.81
C PHE A 268 7.66 -9.58 -12.81
N GLY A 269 8.66 -10.44 -12.65
CA GLY A 269 8.82 -11.69 -13.40
C GLY A 269 8.52 -12.95 -12.58
N GLU A 270 8.01 -12.80 -11.36
CA GLU A 270 7.54 -13.91 -10.53
C GLU A 270 6.04 -14.14 -10.72
N LYS A 271 5.59 -15.38 -10.60
CA LYS A 271 4.16 -15.72 -10.66
C LYS A 271 3.37 -14.94 -9.60
N TRP A 272 2.19 -14.48 -10.00
CA TRP A 272 1.29 -13.68 -9.14
C TRP A 272 0.93 -14.37 -7.83
N GLU A 273 0.77 -15.69 -7.85
CA GLU A 273 0.45 -16.49 -6.67
C GLU A 273 1.52 -16.39 -5.59
N GLU A 274 2.77 -16.17 -5.96
CA GLU A 274 3.88 -16.00 -5.02
C GLU A 274 4.01 -14.54 -4.58
N LEU A 275 3.89 -13.58 -5.51
CA LEU A 275 3.93 -12.15 -5.20
C LEU A 275 2.80 -11.73 -4.25
N SER A 276 1.59 -12.24 -4.46
CA SER A 276 0.42 -11.93 -3.64
C SER A 276 0.53 -12.43 -2.20
N LYS A 277 1.40 -13.43 -1.95
CA LYS A 277 1.71 -13.94 -0.61
C LYS A 277 2.80 -13.12 0.08
N LYS A 278 3.53 -12.23 -0.59
CA LYS A 278 4.60 -11.43 0.02
C LYS A 278 4.04 -10.19 0.71
N THR A 279 4.74 -9.77 1.76
CA THR A 279 4.53 -8.49 2.45
C THR A 279 5.10 -7.34 1.61
N LYS A 280 4.63 -6.11 1.88
CA LYS A 280 5.19 -4.91 1.23
C LYS A 280 6.68 -4.73 1.55
N ALA A 281 7.10 -5.04 2.78
CA ALA A 281 8.52 -5.03 3.15
C ALA A 281 9.35 -5.99 2.29
N GLU A 282 8.86 -7.21 2.06
CA GLU A 282 9.57 -8.19 1.23
C GLU A 282 9.66 -7.72 -0.23
N ILE A 283 8.58 -7.16 -0.77
CA ILE A 283 8.57 -6.61 -2.15
C ILE A 283 9.59 -5.49 -2.30
N LEU A 284 9.72 -4.61 -1.30
CA LEU A 284 10.68 -3.50 -1.31
C LEU A 284 12.12 -3.96 -1.06
N ASN A 285 12.34 -4.84 -0.09
CA ASN A 285 13.69 -5.25 0.35
C ASN A 285 14.37 -6.24 -0.60
N GLN A 286 13.60 -7.10 -1.26
CA GLN A 286 14.17 -8.17 -2.10
C GLN A 286 14.45 -7.70 -3.54
N ASN A 287 14.19 -6.43 -3.88
CA ASN A 287 14.39 -5.89 -5.23
C ASN A 287 13.74 -6.79 -6.31
N LEU A 288 12.58 -7.40 -5.98
CA LEU A 288 11.91 -8.42 -6.80
C LEU A 288 11.39 -7.89 -8.13
N GLN A 289 11.29 -6.57 -8.23
CA GLN A 289 10.95 -5.91 -9.46
C GLN A 289 12.07 -6.15 -10.48
N THR A 290 11.73 -6.73 -11.63
CA THR A 290 12.66 -6.86 -12.76
C THR A 290 12.94 -5.51 -13.40
N ASP A 291 11.98 -4.57 -13.32
CA ASP A 291 12.15 -3.20 -13.76
C ASP A 291 11.26 -2.23 -12.96
N ARG A 292 11.66 -0.95 -12.93
CA ARG A 292 10.91 0.15 -12.32
C ARG A 292 10.84 1.31 -13.30
N ILE A 293 9.68 1.47 -13.94
CA ILE A 293 9.46 2.46 -14.98
C ILE A 293 8.83 3.72 -14.37
N ILE A 294 9.64 4.77 -14.21
CA ILE A 294 9.19 6.06 -13.67
C ILE A 294 8.18 6.71 -14.63
N HIS A 295 7.09 7.25 -14.09
CA HIS A 295 6.07 7.99 -14.84
C HIS A 295 6.58 9.35 -15.33
N ARG A 296 7.32 9.36 -16.44
CA ARG A 296 7.84 10.54 -17.16
C ARG A 296 7.73 10.32 -18.66
N GLU A 297 8.14 11.30 -19.44
CA GLU A 297 8.33 11.16 -20.89
C GLU A 297 9.08 9.85 -21.25
N GLY A 298 8.55 9.13 -22.25
CA GLY A 298 9.04 7.82 -22.70
C GLY A 298 8.54 6.62 -21.88
N TRP A 299 7.75 6.83 -20.82
CA TRP A 299 7.12 5.74 -20.07
C TRP A 299 6.28 4.83 -20.97
N ASP A 300 5.47 5.41 -21.83
CA ASP A 300 4.57 4.72 -22.76
C ASP A 300 5.34 3.84 -23.75
N SER A 301 6.45 4.35 -24.28
CA SER A 301 7.34 3.63 -25.19
C SER A 301 8.06 2.47 -24.50
N LYS A 302 8.41 2.62 -23.22
CA LYS A 302 8.98 1.53 -22.42
C LYS A 302 7.97 0.42 -22.14
N ILE A 303 6.73 0.79 -21.83
CA ILE A 303 5.62 -0.16 -21.67
C ILE A 303 5.37 -0.91 -22.99
N ASP A 304 5.38 -0.20 -24.12
CA ASP A 304 5.23 -0.83 -25.44
C ASP A 304 6.34 -1.85 -25.70
N LYS A 305 7.60 -1.48 -25.46
CA LYS A 305 8.74 -2.40 -25.65
C LYS A 305 8.66 -3.64 -24.75
N LEU A 306 8.09 -3.50 -23.55
CA LEU A 306 7.97 -4.58 -22.58
C LEU A 306 6.82 -5.54 -22.89
N LEU A 307 5.71 -5.02 -23.40
CA LEU A 307 4.44 -5.75 -23.55
C LEU A 307 4.07 -6.05 -25.01
N GLN A 308 4.90 -5.71 -26.00
CA GLN A 308 4.78 -6.22 -27.37
C GLN A 308 5.27 -7.66 -27.43
#